data_AF-A0A6H2A5W9-F1
#
_entry.id   AF-A0A6H2A5W9-F1
#
_cell.length_a   1.000
_cell.length_b   1.000
_cell.length_c   1.000
_cell.angle_alpha   90.00
_cell.angle_beta   90.00
_cell.angle_gamma   90.00
#
_symmetry.space_group_name_H-M   'P 1'
#
loop_
_entity.id
_entity.type
_entity.pdbx_description
1 polymer ?
#
loop_
_entity_poly.entity_id
_entity_poly.type
_entity_poly.pdbx_seq_one_letter_code
_entity_poly.pdbx_strand_id
1 'polypeptide(L)' 'MYKMTQAQSRLEYLRGEIEAERISYDEIAELQSLAAHIEDDDVLLKQWANVPEGDN' A
#
# COMPACT_ATOMS: atom_id res chain seq x y z
N MET A 1 21.96 -8.43 -1.34
CA MET A 1 21.08 -7.28 -1.06
C MET A 1 20.01 -7.26 -2.13
N TYR A 2 18.76 -7.52 -1.77
CA TYR A 2 17.65 -7.34 -2.71
C TYR A 2 17.44 -5.83 -2.90
N LYS A 3 17.35 -5.37 -4.16
CA LYS A 3 16.96 -3.98 -4.44
C LYS A 3 15.45 -3.89 -4.31
N MET A 4 14.97 -2.93 -3.54
CA MET A 4 13.55 -2.60 -3.47
C MET A 4 13.06 -2.21 -4.87
N THR A 5 11.92 -2.74 -5.29
CA THR A 5 11.26 -2.28 -6.53
C THR A 5 10.67 -0.88 -6.33
N GLN A 6 10.42 -0.15 -7.42
CA GLN A 6 9.78 1.17 -7.33
C GLN A 6 8.41 1.09 -6.64
N ALA A 7 7.64 0.02 -6.89
CA ALA A 7 6.34 -0.19 -6.24
C ALA A 7 6.49 -0.37 -4.73
N GLN A 8 7.43 -1.20 -4.28
CA GLN A 8 7.68 -1.41 -2.85
C GLN A 8 8.14 -0.13 -2.13
N SER A 9 9.04 0.66 -2.74
CA SER A 9 9.42 1.96 -2.17
C SER A 9 8.25 2.94 -2.10
N ARG A 10 7.32 2.88 -3.07
CA ARG A 10 6.13 3.73 -3.05
C ARG A 10 5.14 3.30 -1.97
N LEU A 11 4.93 1.99 -1.79
CA LEU A 11 4.12 1.43 -0.72
C LEU A 11 4.66 1.81 0.67
N GLU A 12 5.98 1.79 0.86
CA GLU A 12 6.62 2.24 2.11
C GLU A 12 6.36 3.72 2.42
N TYR A 13 6.42 4.59 1.40
CA TYR A 13 6.03 5.99 1.55
C TYR A 13 4.55 6.13 1.93
N LEU A 14 3.65 5.44 1.22
CA LEU A 14 2.20 5.52 1.46
C LEU A 14 1.83 5.02 2.86
N ARG A 15 2.52 3.97 3.35
CA ARG A 15 2.41 3.51 4.74
C ARG A 15 2.72 4.62 5.72
N GLY A 16 3.81 5.35 5.51
CA GLY A 16 4.18 6.49 6.37
C GLY A 16 3.12 7.59 6.38
N GLU A 17 2.51 7.91 5.22
CA GLU A 17 1.42 8.88 5.14
C GLU A 17 0.15 8.42 5.86
N ILE A 18 -0.16 7.12 5.81
CA ILE A 18 -1.28 6.50 6.54
C ILE A 18 -1.04 6.57 8.04
N GLU A 19 0.15 6.15 8.51
CA GLU A 19 0.51 6.14 9.93
C GLU A 19 0.55 7.56 10.53
N ALA A 20 0.90 8.55 9.72
CA ALA A 20 0.85 9.96 10.08
C ALA A 20 -0.54 10.61 9.90
N GLU A 21 -1.55 9.82 9.54
CA GLU A 21 -2.95 10.24 9.33
C GLU A 21 -3.08 11.44 8.36
N ARG A 22 -2.20 11.50 7.34
CA ARG A 22 -2.10 12.65 6.42
C ARG A 22 -2.17 12.28 4.94
N ILE A 23 -2.45 11.02 4.63
CA ILE A 23 -2.59 10.55 3.25
C ILE A 23 -3.73 11.28 2.52
N SER A 24 -3.47 11.69 1.29
CA SER A 24 -4.45 12.35 0.43
C SER A 24 -5.33 11.35 -0.34
N TYR A 25 -6.46 11.82 -0.88
CA TYR A 25 -7.31 10.99 -1.73
C TYR A 25 -6.62 10.51 -3.01
N ASP A 26 -5.76 11.34 -3.61
CA ASP A 26 -4.98 10.96 -4.78
C ASP A 26 -3.98 9.83 -4.45
N GLU A 27 -3.36 9.90 -3.27
CA GLU A 27 -2.46 8.84 -2.77
C GLU A 27 -3.22 7.55 -2.43
N ILE A 28 -4.46 7.63 -1.93
CA ILE A 28 -5.31 6.45 -1.75
C ILE A 28 -5.64 5.81 -3.11
N ALA A 29 -5.97 6.63 -4.13
CA ALA A 29 -6.22 6.12 -5.48
C ALA A 29 -4.95 5.47 -6.08
N GLU A 30 -3.77 6.04 -5.82
CA GLU A 30 -2.50 5.44 -6.19
C GLU A 30 -2.27 4.11 -5.45
N LEU A 31 -2.52 4.06 -4.14
CA LEU A 31 -2.40 2.84 -3.34
C LEU A 31 -3.26 1.70 -3.91
N GLN A 32 -4.50 2.00 -4.32
CA GLN A 32 -5.39 1.04 -4.97
C GLN A 32 -4.79 0.48 -6.27
N SER A 33 -4.12 1.33 -7.06
CA SER A 33 -3.44 0.89 -8.29
C SER A 33 -2.21 0.01 -8.03
N LEU A 34 -1.64 0.07 -6.81
CA LEU A 34 -0.49 -0.72 -6.37
C LEU A 34 -0.90 -2.01 -5.63
N ALA A 35 -2.19 -2.32 -5.51
CA ALA A 35 -2.71 -3.47 -4.76
C ALA A 35 -2.01 -4.80 -5.08
N ALA A 36 -1.67 -5.04 -6.35
CA ALA A 36 -0.98 -6.26 -6.80
C ALA A 36 0.45 -6.43 -6.26
N HIS A 37 1.01 -5.40 -5.63
CA HIS A 37 2.34 -5.40 -5.04
C HIS A 37 2.33 -5.39 -3.51
N ILE A 38 1.14 -5.31 -2.88
CA ILE A 38 0.98 -5.33 -1.44
C ILE A 38 1.21 -6.76 -0.94
N GLU A 39 2.02 -6.93 0.10
CA GLU A 39 2.27 -8.24 0.70
C GLU A 39 0.99 -8.79 1.35
N ASP A 40 0.87 -10.12 1.39
CA ASP A 40 -0.39 -10.74 1.79
C ASP A 40 -0.76 -10.49 3.25
N ASP A 41 0.26 -10.36 4.10
CA ASP A 41 0.21 -10.06 5.52
C ASP A 41 0.15 -8.55 5.83
N ASP A 42 0.21 -7.69 4.82
CA ASP A 42 0.13 -6.24 4.98
C ASP A 42 -1.31 -5.74 5.09
N VAL A 43 -1.93 -6.03 6.24
CA VAL A 43 -3.33 -5.67 6.54
C VAL A 43 -3.57 -4.17 6.41
N LEU A 44 -2.62 -3.33 6.85
CA LEU A 44 -2.78 -1.87 6.81
C LEU A 44 -2.93 -1.38 5.37
N LEU A 45 -1.99 -1.75 4.49
CA LEU A 45 -2.06 -1.31 3.10
C LEU A 45 -3.25 -1.95 2.37
N LYS A 46 -3.58 -3.22 2.65
CA LYS A 46 -4.77 -3.88 2.07
C LYS A 46 -6.06 -3.15 2.43
N GLN A 47 -6.24 -2.77 3.69
CA GLN A 47 -7.45 -2.06 4.14
C GLN A 47 -7.59 -0.70 3.46
N TRP A 48 -6.52 0.09 3.39
CA TRP A 48 -6.54 1.40 2.72
C TRP A 48 -6.62 1.29 1.19
N ALA A 49 -6.08 0.22 0.61
CA ALA A 49 -6.24 -0.11 -0.81
C ALA A 49 -7.62 -0.69 -1.16
N ASN A 50 -8.52 -0.86 -0.18
CA ASN A 50 -9.82 -1.53 -0.36
C ASN A 50 -9.68 -2.94 -0.99
N VAL A 51 -8.64 -3.67 -0.60
CA VAL A 51 -8.39 -5.06 -1.01
C VAL A 51 -9.00 -5.99 0.05
N PRO A 52 -9.96 -6.85 -0.31
CA PRO A 52 -10.57 -7.78 0.64
C PRO A 52 -9.54 -8.74 1.22
N GLU A 53 -9.62 -8.96 2.53
CA GLU A 53 -8.86 -9.99 3.23
C GLU A 53 -9.49 -11.36 2.91
N GLY A 54 -9.14 -11.98 1.78
CA GLY A 54 -9.59 -13.36 1.52
C GLY A 54 -9.74 -13.87 0.09
N ASP A 55 -9.38 -13.12 -0.95
CA ASP A 55 -9.28 -13.71 -2.30
C ASP A 55 -7.88 -14.31 -2.51
N ASN A 56 -7.68 -15.54 -2.00
CA ASN A 56 -6.56 -16.41 -2.36
C ASN A 56 -7.09 -17.71 -2.98
#